data_AF-B5TZ80-F1
#
_entry.id   AF-B5TZ80-F1
#
_cell.length_a   1.000
_cell.length_b   1.000
_cell.length_c   1.000
_cell.angle_alpha   90.00
_cell.angle_beta   90.00
_cell.angle_gamma   90.00
#
_symmetry.space_group_name_H-M   'P 1'
#
loop_
_entity.id
_entity.type
_entity.pdbx_description
1 polymer ?
#
loop_
_entity_poly.entity_id
_entity_poly.type
_entity_poly.pdbx_seq_one_letter_code
_entity_poly.pdbx_strand_id
1 'polypeptide(L)'
;GYHYGVWSCEGCKAFFKRSIQGHNDYMCPATNQCTIDKNRRKSCQACRLRKCYEVGMTCCWRCWTPTAYMRPLAVEGHPWRRRTKATWPLRALLHRIPCKS
;
A
#
# COMPACT_ATOMS: atom_id res chain seq x y z
N GLY A 1 -8.63 0.29 20.90
CA GLY A 1 -9.74 1.13 20.39
C GLY A 1 -10.02 0.79 18.94
N TYR A 2 -10.93 1.52 18.30
CA TYR A 2 -11.18 1.40 16.85
C TYR A 2 -10.34 2.42 16.09
N HIS A 3 -9.42 1.97 15.24
CA HIS A 3 -8.47 2.83 14.53
C HIS A 3 -8.30 2.35 13.08
N TYR A 4 -8.28 3.27 12.12
CA TYR A 4 -8.06 2.98 10.69
C TYR A 4 -9.01 1.92 10.11
N GLY A 5 -10.26 1.88 10.60
CA GLY A 5 -11.29 0.96 10.09
C GLY A 5 -11.35 -0.41 10.78
N VAL A 6 -10.57 -0.66 11.84
CA VAL A 6 -10.59 -1.94 12.57
C VAL A 6 -10.39 -1.76 14.08
N TRP A 7 -10.82 -2.75 14.86
CA TRP A 7 -10.45 -2.87 16.27
C TRP A 7 -8.97 -3.21 16.40
N SER A 8 -8.20 -2.31 17.00
CA SER A 8 -6.75 -2.47 17.14
C SER A 8 -6.21 -1.90 18.46
N CYS A 9 -5.05 -2.41 18.86
CA CYS A 9 -4.32 -1.88 20.01
C CYS A 9 -3.57 -0.58 19.64
N GLU A 10 -3.28 0.27 20.63
CA GLU A 10 -2.55 1.53 20.42
C GLU A 10 -1.18 1.32 19.75
N GLY A 11 -0.52 0.19 20.04
CA GLY A 11 0.74 -0.15 19.40
C GLY A 11 0.64 -0.36 17.89
N CYS A 12 -0.47 -0.94 17.39
CA CYS A 12 -0.69 -1.13 15.96
C CYS A 12 -1.17 0.14 15.28
N LYS A 13 -1.99 0.95 15.96
CA LYS A 13 -2.36 2.30 15.51
C LYS A 13 -1.13 3.17 15.24
N ALA A 14 -0.23 3.30 16.22
CA ALA A 14 0.95 4.14 16.09
C ALA A 14 1.94 3.60 15.05
N PHE A 15 2.08 2.27 14.96
CA PHE A 15 2.90 1.62 13.94
C PHE A 15 2.35 1.92 12.53
N PHE A 16 1.07 1.65 12.30
CA PHE A 16 0.42 1.86 11.01
C PHE A 16 0.53 3.33 10.55
N LYS A 17 0.29 4.29 11.46
CA LYS A 17 0.48 5.72 11.18
C LYS A 17 1.87 6.05 10.63
N ARG A 18 2.93 5.51 11.23
CA ARG A 18 4.30 5.76 10.77
C ARG A 18 4.58 5.07 9.44
N SER A 19 4.03 3.88 9.23
CA SER A 19 4.21 3.12 8.00
C SER A 19 3.53 3.75 6.79
N ILE A 20 2.41 4.45 6.97
CA ILE A 20 1.70 5.15 5.88
C ILE A 20 2.22 6.57 5.62
N GLN A 21 2.79 7.23 6.64
CA GLN A 21 3.34 8.59 6.51
C GLN A 21 4.80 8.61 6.07
N GLY A 22 5.56 7.57 6.40
CA GLY A 22 6.97 7.45 6.03
C GLY A 22 7.19 6.46 4.90
N HIS A 23 8.22 6.72 4.09
CA HIS A 23 8.70 5.77 3.07
C HIS A 23 9.53 4.66 3.75
N ASN A 24 8.84 3.71 4.40
CA ASN A 24 9.50 2.61 5.09
C ASN A 24 9.39 1.32 4.27
N ASP A 25 10.50 0.91 3.67
CA ASP A 25 10.63 -0.38 2.99
C ASP A 25 10.95 -1.46 4.03
N TYR A 26 9.92 -2.13 4.54
CA TYR A 26 10.10 -3.21 5.49
C TYR A 26 10.44 -4.52 4.76
N MET A 27 11.60 -5.09 5.09
CA MET A 27 11.99 -6.43 4.66
C MET A 27 11.72 -7.45 5.78
N CYS A 28 11.20 -8.62 5.42
CA CYS A 28 11.06 -9.71 6.37
C CYS A 28 12.40 -10.45 6.51
N PRO A 29 12.89 -10.69 7.75
CA PRO A 29 14.13 -11.46 7.96
C PRO A 29 13.96 -12.97 7.73
N ALA A 30 12.74 -13.42 7.43
CA ALA A 30 12.39 -14.83 7.25
C ALA A 30 11.53 -15.01 5.99
N THR A 31 10.51 -15.86 6.02
CA THR A 31 9.73 -16.30 4.85
C THR A 31 8.43 -15.52 4.61
N ASN A 32 8.36 -14.26 5.08
CA ASN A 32 7.14 -13.42 5.03
C ASN A 32 5.89 -14.00 5.73
N GLN A 33 6.03 -15.10 6.48
CA GLN A 33 4.93 -15.82 7.16
C GLN A 33 5.04 -15.74 8.69
N CYS A 34 5.65 -14.68 9.23
CA CYS A 34 5.80 -14.52 10.67
C CYS A 34 4.43 -14.35 11.36
N THR A 35 4.21 -15.11 12.44
CA THR A 35 3.06 -14.93 13.33
C THR A 35 3.22 -13.65 14.16
N ILE A 36 2.20 -12.80 14.18
CA ILE A 36 2.23 -11.51 14.87
C ILE A 36 1.44 -11.58 16.18
N ASP A 37 2.17 -11.83 17.28
CA ASP A 37 1.63 -11.82 18.64
C ASP A 37 2.07 -10.58 19.43
N LYS A 38 1.49 -10.37 20.63
CA LYS A 38 1.87 -9.27 21.53
C LYS A 38 3.38 -9.20 21.80
N ASN A 39 4.05 -10.36 21.87
CA ASN A 39 5.48 -10.48 22.17
C ASN A 39 6.34 -10.42 20.89
N ARG A 40 5.86 -10.99 19.78
CA ARG A 40 6.64 -11.15 18.53
C ARG A 40 6.44 -10.03 17.49
N ARG A 41 5.48 -9.13 17.71
CA ARG A 41 5.19 -7.99 16.81
C ARG A 41 6.32 -6.98 16.61
N LYS A 42 7.42 -7.06 17.37
CA LYS A 42 8.62 -6.25 17.15
C LYS A 42 9.64 -6.93 16.23
N SER A 43 9.58 -8.27 16.12
CA SER A 43 10.56 -9.09 15.40
C SER A 43 10.48 -8.94 13.88
N CYS A 44 9.29 -8.65 13.33
CA CYS A 44 9.13 -8.44 11.89
C CYS A 44 8.14 -7.31 11.60
N GLN A 45 8.65 -6.20 11.10
CA GLN A 45 7.85 -5.05 10.71
C GLN A 45 7.09 -5.30 9.40
N ALA A 46 7.69 -6.03 8.45
CA ALA A 46 7.08 -6.35 7.16
C ALA A 46 5.80 -7.17 7.33
N CYS A 47 5.88 -8.32 8.01
CA CYS A 47 4.72 -9.17 8.27
C CYS A 47 3.68 -8.47 9.17
N ARG A 48 4.12 -7.58 10.06
CA ARG A 48 3.19 -6.80 10.88
C ARG A 48 2.39 -5.82 10.03
N LEU A 49 3.04 -5.06 9.15
CA LEU A 49 2.36 -4.14 8.25
C LEU A 49 1.45 -4.89 7.28
N ARG A 50 1.94 -6.01 6.74
CA ARG A 50 1.15 -6.94 5.94
C ARG A 50 -0.13 -7.31 6.70
N LYS A 51 -0.02 -7.80 7.94
CA LYS A 51 -1.17 -8.18 8.76
C LYS A 51 -2.14 -7.02 9.00
N CYS A 52 -1.65 -5.79 9.18
CA CYS A 52 -2.49 -4.61 9.32
C CYS A 52 -3.40 -4.41 8.10
N TYR A 53 -2.87 -4.55 6.88
CA TYR A 53 -3.69 -4.46 5.67
C TYR A 53 -4.67 -5.63 5.54
N GLU A 54 -4.23 -6.85 5.87
CA GLU A 54 -5.07 -8.07 5.85
C GLU A 54 -6.31 -7.96 6.72
N VAL A 55 -6.20 -7.33 7.90
CA VAL A 55 -7.36 -7.14 8.78
C VAL A 55 -8.23 -5.96 8.36
N GLY A 56 -7.80 -5.16 7.37
CA GLY A 56 -8.55 -4.03 6.85
C GLY A 56 -8.11 -2.65 7.37
N MET A 57 -6.90 -2.51 7.93
CA MET A 57 -6.39 -1.17 8.28
C MET A 57 -6.12 -0.37 7.01
N THR A 58 -6.72 0.81 6.87
CA THR A 58 -6.62 1.64 5.66
C THR A 58 -6.29 3.10 5.98
N CYS A 59 -5.46 3.71 5.12
CA CYS A 59 -5.06 5.12 5.25
C CYS A 59 -6.10 6.09 4.63
N CYS A 60 -6.75 5.67 3.54
CA CYS A 60 -7.83 6.40 2.87
C CYS A 60 -8.52 5.44 1.89
N TRP A 61 -9.85 5.43 1.85
CA TRP A 61 -10.68 4.49 1.05
C TRP A 61 -10.48 4.58 -0.47
N ARG A 62 -9.71 5.55 -0.98
CA ARG A 62 -9.65 5.89 -2.41
C ARG A 62 -8.48 5.28 -3.19
N CYS A 63 -7.58 4.54 -2.53
CA CYS A 63 -6.42 3.92 -3.19
C CYS A 63 -6.31 2.39 -3.01
N TRP A 64 -7.33 1.74 -2.46
CA TRP A 64 -7.36 0.27 -2.42
C TRP A 64 -7.87 -0.28 -3.76
N THR A 65 -6.99 -0.38 -4.76
CA THR A 65 -7.21 -1.38 -5.81
C THR A 65 -6.70 -2.72 -5.28
N PRO A 66 -7.52 -3.79 -5.28
CA PRO A 66 -7.12 -5.12 -4.79
C PRO A 66 -5.85 -5.70 -5.46
N THR A 67 -5.43 -5.14 -6.58
CA THR A 67 -4.26 -5.54 -7.38
C THR A 67 -2.90 -5.21 -6.77
N ALA A 68 -2.82 -4.37 -5.73
CA ALA A 68 -1.53 -4.01 -5.14
C ALA A 68 -1.03 -4.98 -4.06
N TYR A 69 -1.92 -5.78 -3.45
CA TYR A 69 -1.57 -6.59 -2.28
C TYR A 69 -1.44 -8.11 -2.56
N MET A 70 -1.89 -8.58 -3.72
CA MET A 70 -1.52 -9.91 -4.21
C MET A 70 -0.54 -9.79 -5.37
N ARG A 71 0.73 -9.56 -5.03
CA ARG A 71 1.82 -9.95 -5.92
C ARG A 71 2.44 -11.23 -5.31
N PRO A 72 2.02 -12.43 -5.76
CA PRO A 72 2.85 -13.60 -5.59
C PRO A 72 4.22 -13.27 -6.23
N LEU A 73 5.30 -13.74 -5.60
CA LEU A 73 6.63 -13.71 -6.17
C LEU A 73 6.66 -14.60 -7.42
N ALA A 74 6.09 -14.13 -8.53
CA ALA A 74 6.30 -14.68 -9.85
C ALA A 74 7.60 -14.09 -10.37
N VAL A 75 8.61 -14.96 -10.32
CA VAL A 75 9.82 -14.95 -11.12
C VAL A 75 9.51 -14.62 -12.59
N GLU A 76 10.46 -13.93 -13.21
CA GLU A 76 10.65 -13.71 -14.66
C GLU A 76 9.87 -12.61 -15.40
N GLY A 77 10.65 -11.58 -15.79
CA GLY A 77 10.61 -11.02 -17.14
C GLY A 77 9.60 -9.91 -17.43
N HIS A 78 9.93 -8.65 -17.09
CA HIS A 78 9.36 -7.50 -17.78
C HIS A 78 10.42 -6.43 -18.08
N PRO A 79 10.71 -6.14 -19.36
CA PRO A 79 11.60 -5.05 -19.75
C PRO A 79 10.85 -3.72 -19.60
N TRP A 80 11.42 -2.81 -18.80
CA TRP A 80 10.96 -1.43 -18.74
C TRP A 80 11.28 -0.69 -20.05
N ARG A 81 10.27 0.08 -20.51
CA ARG A 81 10.27 1.11 -21.58
C ARG A 81 10.13 0.64 -23.04
N ARG A 82 9.00 1.05 -23.63
CA ARG A 82 9.03 2.16 -24.60
C ARG A 82 7.73 2.95 -24.56
N ARG A 83 7.84 4.20 -24.10
CA ARG A 83 6.87 5.27 -24.29
C ARG A 83 6.88 5.62 -25.78
N THR A 84 5.99 5.04 -26.59
CA THR A 84 5.71 5.57 -27.92
C THR A 84 4.79 6.78 -27.74
N LYS A 85 5.25 7.91 -28.26
CA LYS A 85 4.52 9.17 -28.24
C LYS A 85 3.24 8.98 -29.05
N ALA A 86 2.08 9.02 -28.41
CA ALA A 86 0.84 9.30 -29.09
C ALA A 86 0.97 10.72 -29.65
N THR A 87 1.16 10.84 -30.96
CA THR A 87 0.98 12.08 -31.70
C THR A 87 -0.50 12.45 -31.60
N TRP A 88 -0.77 13.43 -30.74
CA TRP A 88 -2.08 14.05 -30.59
C TRP A 88 -2.44 14.76 -31.91
N PRO A 89 -3.56 14.44 -32.56
CA PRO A 89 -4.07 15.29 -33.63
C PRO A 89 -4.49 16.64 -33.02
N LEU A 90 -3.84 17.71 -33.47
CA LEU A 90 -4.28 19.09 -33.28
C LEU A 90 -5.68 19.26 -33.86
N ARG A 91 -6.72 19.27 -33.02
CA ARG A 91 -7.98 20.06 -33.16
C ARG A 91 -9.10 19.50 -32.27
N ALA A 92 -9.43 20.24 -31.21
CA ALA A 92 -10.77 20.38 -30.60
C ALA A 92 -10.57 21.22 -29.32
N LEU A 93 -10.51 22.54 -29.43
CA LEU A 93 -11.64 23.45 -29.15
C LEU A 93 -12.47 23.03 -27.93
N LEU A 94 -12.37 23.83 -26.86
CA LEU A 94 -13.40 24.17 -25.86
C LEU A 94 -14.02 22.94 -25.16
N HIS A 95 -13.88 22.78 -23.84
CA HIS A 95 -14.73 23.45 -22.87
C HIS A 95 -14.11 23.32 -21.46
N ARG A 96 -14.28 24.40 -20.68
CA ARG A 96 -14.03 24.55 -19.24
C ARG A 96 -14.65 23.38 -18.45
N ILE A 97 -14.15 23.00 -17.27
CA ILE A 97 -14.56 23.48 -15.92
C ILE A 97 -13.82 22.59 -14.87
N PRO A 98 -13.51 23.10 -13.66
CA PRO A 98 -12.24 22.88 -12.95
C PRO A 98 -12.25 21.82 -11.84
N CYS A 99 -11.05 21.39 -11.44
CA CYS A 99 -10.81 20.71 -10.17
C CYS A 99 -11.26 21.61 -9.01
N LYS A 100 -12.23 21.13 -8.23
CA LYS A 100 -12.51 21.64 -6.88
C LYS A 100 -11.77 20.79 -5.85
N SER A 101 -11.30 21.54 -4.86
CA SER A 101 -10.57 21.20 -3.64
C SER A 101 -11.17 20.07 -2.81
#